data_AF-A0A1Q9NHA2-F1
#
_entry.id   AF-A0A1Q9NHA2-F1
#
_cell.length_a   1.000
_cell.length_b   1.000
_cell.length_c   1.000
_cell.angle_alpha   90.00
_cell.angle_beta   90.00
_cell.angle_gamma   90.00
#
_symmetry.space_group_name_H-M   'P 1'
#
loop_
_entity.id
_entity.type
_entity.pdbx_description
1 polymer ?
#
loop_
_entity_poly.entity_id
_entity_poly.type
_entity_poly.pdbx_seq_one_letter_code
_entity_poly.pdbx_strand_id
1 'polypeptide(L)'
;MISLRGIYHLSLSLVIGLAIFFPLISLGTEGLLPTFLSLLFLLTILWGSLVPDVDTSGHSKIFYDYPTVAKFFKFGIYTPLAIILKEEKHRGFMHSLEGAILTVGLFLGYILIGLTGVGVVLIIYPPIIESLLTSFGNVERMVIDIYYILVALFIVGLGLFIGIILHLFEDSLTVSGIEWRWYGENKWYRKGNVRVGGIHETAVFGILFTEGGILVILQYSYNGDLVIQSILAMIGLTTIVGTWILAQTAIFGKLLTTLQGDDIKEIDAKSRERAKENQIKVTLEKGLTIVTDKNRIKRGLGISKHDVNLKTKTVDKYKIIVEEENKFTCSCKDFKNVGNLVVCKHVIAYLAKKNIDYQKRLEKKI
;
A
#
# COMPACT_ATOMS: atom_id res chain seq x y z
N MET A 1 -4.91 -7.14 5.24
CA MET A 1 -4.78 -6.32 4.02
C MET A 1 -3.32 -6.39 3.65
N ILE A 2 -2.97 -6.58 2.37
CA ILE A 2 -1.59 -6.91 1.99
C ILE A 2 -1.16 -5.95 0.87
N SER A 3 -0.31 -4.98 1.21
CA SER A 3 0.40 -4.07 0.29
C SER A 3 1.72 -4.71 -0.14
N LEU A 4 2.23 -4.39 -1.33
CA LEU A 4 3.59 -4.79 -1.73
C LEU A 4 4.55 -4.42 -0.60
N ARG A 5 5.58 -5.23 -0.37
CA ARG A 5 6.56 -4.90 0.67
C ARG A 5 7.17 -3.55 0.32
N GLY A 6 7.21 -2.61 1.27
CA GLY A 6 7.69 -1.26 0.95
C GLY A 6 9.09 -1.21 0.34
N ILE A 7 9.96 -2.22 0.57
CA ILE A 7 11.30 -2.24 -0.04
C ILE A 7 11.16 -2.40 -1.55
N TYR A 8 10.20 -3.20 -1.99
CA TYR A 8 9.87 -3.33 -3.40
C TYR A 8 9.29 -2.03 -3.94
N HIS A 9 8.42 -1.35 -3.20
CA HIS A 9 7.93 -0.02 -3.60
C HIS A 9 9.08 0.96 -3.82
N LEU A 10 9.96 1.09 -2.83
CA LEU A 10 11.11 2.01 -2.90
C LEU A 10 12.04 1.67 -4.07
N SER A 11 12.43 0.40 -4.21
CA SER A 11 13.37 -0.03 -5.23
C SER A 11 12.78 0.03 -6.64
N LEU A 12 11.50 -0.34 -6.82
CA LEU A 12 10.83 -0.23 -8.12
C LEU A 12 10.62 1.23 -8.51
N SER A 13 10.12 2.06 -7.59
CA SER A 13 9.92 3.48 -7.86
C SER A 13 11.23 4.18 -8.22
N LEU A 14 12.34 3.81 -7.57
CA LEU A 14 13.66 4.33 -7.93
C LEU A 14 14.08 3.89 -9.34
N VAL A 15 14.02 2.59 -9.64
CA VAL A 15 14.51 2.04 -10.91
C VAL A 15 13.64 2.48 -12.09
N ILE A 16 12.31 2.49 -11.92
CA ILE A 16 11.36 2.98 -12.91
C ILE A 16 11.50 4.49 -13.08
N GLY A 17 11.61 5.23 -11.97
CA GLY A 17 11.85 6.67 -11.99
C GLY A 17 13.14 7.03 -12.73
N LEU A 18 14.24 6.33 -12.44
CA LEU A 18 15.49 6.48 -13.18
C LEU A 18 15.31 6.16 -14.66
N ALA A 19 14.71 5.02 -15.02
CA ALA A 19 14.55 4.62 -16.42
C ALA A 19 13.71 5.61 -17.25
N ILE A 20 12.68 6.23 -16.66
CA ILE A 20 11.82 7.18 -17.37
C ILE A 20 12.47 8.56 -17.44
N PHE A 21 13.07 9.02 -16.33
CA PHE A 21 13.54 10.39 -16.19
C PHE A 21 15.05 10.56 -16.37
N PHE A 22 15.77 9.50 -16.74
CA PHE A 22 17.20 9.58 -17.07
C PHE A 22 17.53 10.70 -18.07
N PRO A 23 16.77 10.91 -19.17
CA PRO A 23 17.07 11.99 -20.11
C PRO A 23 17.02 13.38 -19.46
N LEU A 24 16.12 13.57 -18.48
CA LEU A 24 16.01 14.84 -17.75
C LEU A 24 17.19 15.01 -16.79
N ILE A 25 17.63 13.92 -16.17
CA ILE A 25 18.75 13.89 -15.22
C ILE A 25 20.08 14.11 -15.94
N SER A 26 20.29 13.45 -17.09
CA SER A 26 21.52 13.52 -17.89
C SER A 26 21.75 14.89 -18.53
N LEU A 27 20.68 15.58 -18.94
CA LEU A 27 20.75 16.96 -19.46
C LEU A 27 21.35 17.93 -18.43
N GLY A 28 21.28 17.57 -17.15
CA GLY A 28 21.74 18.37 -16.04
C GLY A 28 22.92 17.76 -15.29
N THR A 29 23.86 17.06 -15.92
CA THR A 29 25.04 16.56 -15.19
C THR A 29 26.27 17.45 -15.29
N GLU A 30 26.29 18.42 -16.20
CA GLU A 30 27.41 19.36 -16.30
C GLU A 30 27.24 20.52 -15.30
N GLY A 31 27.95 20.42 -14.18
CA GLY A 31 28.00 21.44 -13.14
C GLY A 31 27.28 21.06 -11.84
N LEU A 32 27.57 21.83 -10.80
CA LEU A 32 27.11 21.55 -9.43
C LEU A 32 25.59 21.67 -9.28
N LEU A 33 25.00 22.73 -9.83
CA LEU A 33 23.57 23.02 -9.68
C LEU A 33 22.68 21.97 -10.39
N PRO A 34 22.92 21.63 -11.68
CA PRO A 34 22.11 20.63 -12.35
C PRO A 34 22.22 19.24 -11.69
N THR A 35 23.43 18.88 -11.20
CA THR A 35 23.65 17.66 -10.41
C THR A 35 22.84 17.68 -9.11
N PHE A 36 22.83 18.82 -8.40
CA PHE A 36 22.05 19.00 -7.18
C PHE A 36 20.55 18.85 -7.43
N LEU A 37 20.01 19.47 -8.50
CA LEU A 37 18.60 19.34 -8.87
C LEU A 37 18.23 17.89 -9.22
N SER A 38 19.12 17.17 -9.91
CA SER A 38 18.92 15.75 -10.22
C SER A 38 18.89 14.87 -8.98
N LEU A 39 19.79 15.09 -8.02
CA LEU A 39 19.77 14.39 -6.73
C LEU A 39 18.50 14.69 -5.94
N LEU A 40 18.07 15.95 -5.94
CA LEU A 40 16.86 16.39 -5.26
C LEU A 40 15.60 15.74 -5.88
N PHE A 41 15.57 15.64 -7.21
CA PHE A 41 14.53 14.94 -7.95
C PHE A 41 14.46 13.46 -7.56
N LEU A 42 15.60 12.76 -7.55
CA LEU A 42 15.66 11.33 -7.17
C LEU A 42 15.27 11.10 -5.71
N LEU A 43 15.77 11.95 -4.80
CA LEU A 43 15.43 11.87 -3.39
C LEU A 43 13.93 12.05 -3.16
N THR A 44 13.31 12.98 -3.89
CA THR A 44 11.87 13.26 -3.73
C THR A 44 11.00 12.19 -4.38
N ILE A 45 11.45 11.52 -5.45
CA ILE A 45 10.82 10.27 -5.94
C ILE A 45 10.81 9.20 -4.85
N LEU A 46 11.96 8.96 -4.21
CA LEU A 46 12.07 7.97 -3.13
C LEU A 46 11.17 8.31 -1.94
N TRP A 47 11.07 9.58 -1.57
CA TRP A 47 10.17 10.00 -0.50
C TRP A 47 8.71 9.83 -0.93
N GLY A 48 8.37 10.27 -2.14
CA GLY A 48 7.04 10.16 -2.73
C GLY A 48 6.53 8.73 -2.73
N SER A 49 7.39 7.77 -3.07
CA SER A 49 7.03 6.35 -3.08
C SER A 49 6.76 5.74 -1.71
N LEU A 50 7.14 6.44 -0.63
CA LEU A 50 6.87 6.00 0.74
C LEU A 50 5.62 6.67 1.32
N VAL A 51 5.27 7.87 0.86
CA VAL A 51 4.21 8.69 1.46
C VAL A 51 2.87 7.97 1.59
N PRO A 52 2.37 7.22 0.60
CA PRO A 52 1.05 6.58 0.72
C PRO A 52 0.94 5.60 1.90
N ASP A 53 2.00 4.84 2.18
CA ASP A 53 2.03 3.82 3.25
C ASP A 53 2.06 4.40 4.68
N VAL A 54 2.17 5.73 4.81
CA VAL A 54 2.20 6.42 6.12
C VAL A 54 0.85 6.40 6.82
N ASP A 55 -0.24 6.21 6.07
CA ASP A 55 -1.61 6.11 6.61
C ASP A 55 -1.85 4.81 7.40
N THR A 56 -0.94 3.85 7.31
CA THR A 56 -1.07 2.55 7.95
C THR A 56 -0.87 2.67 9.47
N SER A 57 -1.91 2.31 10.22
CA SER A 57 -1.89 2.32 11.69
C SER A 57 -0.88 1.32 12.29
N GLY A 58 -0.47 0.33 11.51
CA GLY A 58 0.66 -0.55 11.82
C GLY A 58 1.85 -0.13 10.98
N HIS A 59 2.83 0.51 11.62
CA HIS A 59 4.11 0.92 11.05
C HIS A 59 4.55 0.00 9.91
N SER A 60 4.46 0.47 8.66
CA SER A 60 5.10 -0.24 7.54
C SER A 60 6.55 -0.46 7.96
N LYS A 61 7.07 -1.69 7.76
CA LYS A 61 8.37 -2.06 8.35
C LYS A 61 9.50 -1.11 7.97
N ILE A 62 9.39 -0.46 6.82
CA ILE A 62 10.33 0.56 6.35
C ILE A 62 10.39 1.80 7.23
N PHE A 63 9.27 2.21 7.81
CA PHE A 63 9.27 3.37 8.68
C PHE A 63 9.87 3.09 10.06
N TYR A 64 10.18 1.83 10.40
CA TYR A 64 11.05 1.54 11.53
C TYR A 64 12.49 1.96 11.25
N ASP A 65 12.97 1.78 10.02
CA ASP A 65 14.33 2.12 9.64
C ASP A 65 14.49 3.65 9.43
N TYR A 66 13.40 4.35 9.10
CA TYR A 66 13.38 5.80 8.84
C TYR A 66 12.30 6.55 9.64
N PRO A 67 12.35 6.54 10.99
CA PRO A 67 11.27 7.04 11.84
C PRO A 67 11.05 8.55 11.72
N THR A 68 12.07 9.34 11.40
CA THR A 68 11.96 10.80 11.25
C THR A 68 11.13 11.16 10.02
N VAL A 69 11.44 10.55 8.87
CA VAL A 69 10.70 10.76 7.61
C VAL A 69 9.26 10.29 7.78
N ALA A 70 9.07 9.13 8.40
CA ALA A 70 7.74 8.59 8.73
C ALA A 70 6.90 9.56 9.56
N LYS A 71 7.47 10.07 10.66
CA LYS A 71 6.78 11.00 11.57
C LYS A 71 6.45 12.30 10.87
N PHE A 72 7.36 12.83 10.04
CA PHE A 72 7.10 14.04 9.27
C PHE A 72 5.91 13.85 8.33
N PHE A 73 5.91 12.82 7.49
CA PHE A 73 4.77 12.61 6.60
C PHE A 73 3.50 12.26 7.37
N LYS A 74 3.60 11.56 8.51
CA LYS A 74 2.42 11.20 9.30
C LYS A 74 1.77 12.40 9.96
N PHE A 75 2.54 13.14 10.74
CA PHE A 75 2.01 14.22 11.57
C PHE A 75 2.03 15.58 10.87
N GLY A 76 2.93 15.78 9.92
CA GLY A 76 3.03 16.99 9.10
C GLY A 76 2.10 16.97 7.89
N ILE A 77 1.91 15.83 7.23
CA ILE A 77 1.12 15.78 5.98
C ILE A 77 -0.20 15.03 6.16
N TYR A 78 -0.14 13.75 6.52
CA TYR A 78 -1.31 12.89 6.58
C TYR A 78 -2.33 13.35 7.62
N THR A 79 -1.92 13.56 8.88
CA THR A 79 -2.85 13.94 9.96
C THR A 79 -3.56 15.27 9.69
N PRO A 80 -2.87 16.36 9.29
CA PRO A 80 -3.55 17.61 8.94
C PRO A 80 -4.54 17.44 7.78
N LEU A 81 -4.15 16.72 6.72
CA LEU A 81 -5.05 16.44 5.61
C LEU A 81 -6.24 15.59 6.05
N ALA A 82 -6.03 14.52 6.82
CA ALA A 82 -7.09 13.67 7.35
C ALA A 82 -8.11 14.46 8.19
N ILE A 83 -7.64 15.43 8.99
CA ILE A 83 -8.50 16.33 9.77
C ILE A 83 -9.30 17.27 8.85
N ILE A 84 -8.64 17.94 7.89
CA ILE A 84 -9.29 18.86 6.94
C ILE A 84 -10.35 18.13 6.11
N LEU A 85 -10.01 16.92 5.68
CA LEU A 85 -10.81 16.07 4.81
C LEU A 85 -11.84 15.22 5.56
N LYS A 86 -11.75 15.15 6.90
CA LYS A 86 -12.58 14.31 7.79
C LYS A 86 -12.57 12.82 7.39
N GLU A 87 -11.40 12.31 7.03
CA GLU A 87 -11.23 10.94 6.53
C GLU A 87 -9.94 10.31 7.09
N GLU A 88 -10.07 9.24 7.88
CA GLU A 88 -8.95 8.49 8.47
C GLU A 88 -8.90 7.03 7.99
N LYS A 89 -9.28 6.77 6.73
CA LYS A 89 -9.25 5.41 6.18
C LYS A 89 -7.86 5.05 5.67
N HIS A 90 -7.38 3.87 6.05
CA HIS A 90 -6.26 3.19 5.42
C HIS A 90 -6.59 2.93 3.94
N ARG A 91 -5.68 3.29 3.01
CA ARG A 91 -5.96 3.34 1.56
C ARG A 91 -7.09 4.30 1.18
N GLY A 92 -7.21 5.39 1.94
CA GLY A 92 -8.11 6.51 1.65
C GLY A 92 -7.47 7.50 0.67
N PHE A 93 -7.57 8.79 0.96
CA PHE A 93 -7.09 9.84 0.05
C PHE A 93 -5.61 9.70 -0.31
N MET A 94 -4.74 9.22 0.59
CA MET A 94 -3.30 9.03 0.33
C MET A 94 -3.01 8.06 -0.82
N HIS A 95 -3.97 7.20 -1.18
CA HIS A 95 -3.85 6.24 -2.26
C HIS A 95 -4.60 6.67 -3.53
N SER A 96 -4.75 7.98 -3.73
CA SER A 96 -5.48 8.59 -4.86
C SER A 96 -4.69 9.71 -5.53
N LEU A 97 -5.07 10.05 -6.76
CA LEU A 97 -4.49 11.15 -7.50
C LEU A 97 -4.75 12.50 -6.82
N GLU A 98 -5.97 12.72 -6.32
CA GLU A 98 -6.31 13.95 -5.61
C GLU A 98 -5.48 14.10 -4.33
N GLY A 99 -5.32 13.00 -3.57
CA GLY A 99 -4.45 12.99 -2.41
C GLY A 99 -3.00 13.27 -2.75
N ALA A 100 -2.48 12.72 -3.86
CA ALA A 100 -1.13 13.02 -4.32
C ALA A 100 -0.92 14.53 -4.55
N ILE A 101 -1.87 15.20 -5.21
CA ILE A 101 -1.83 16.65 -5.45
C ILE A 101 -1.86 17.42 -4.12
N LEU A 102 -2.76 17.06 -3.19
CA LEU A 102 -2.86 17.71 -1.88
C LEU A 102 -1.60 17.52 -1.03
N THR A 103 -1.05 16.31 -1.02
CA THR A 103 0.21 15.97 -0.35
C THR A 103 1.36 16.81 -0.89
N VAL A 104 1.51 16.91 -2.22
CA VAL A 104 2.56 17.72 -2.85
C VAL A 104 2.38 19.20 -2.54
N GLY A 105 1.16 19.74 -2.67
CA GLY A 105 0.87 21.13 -2.35
C GLY A 105 1.20 21.50 -0.91
N LEU A 106 0.80 20.65 0.05
CA LEU A 106 1.10 20.87 1.46
C LEU A 106 2.61 20.73 1.75
N PHE A 107 3.28 19.76 1.14
CA PHE A 107 4.73 19.58 1.27
C PHE A 107 5.52 20.79 0.75
N LEU A 108 5.15 21.31 -0.42
CA LEU A 108 5.75 22.55 -0.97
C LEU A 108 5.45 23.76 -0.07
N GLY A 109 4.25 23.85 0.49
CA GLY A 109 3.91 24.85 1.51
C GLY A 109 4.85 24.79 2.72
N TYR A 110 5.14 23.59 3.24
CA TYR A 110 6.10 23.45 4.33
C TYR A 110 7.53 23.84 3.94
N ILE A 111 7.97 23.57 2.70
CA ILE A 111 9.27 24.02 2.20
C ILE A 111 9.34 25.55 2.17
N LEU A 112 8.31 26.21 1.64
CA LEU A 112 8.24 27.67 1.53
C LEU A 112 8.27 28.37 2.89
N ILE A 113 7.72 27.74 3.94
CA ILE A 113 7.73 28.27 5.31
C ILE A 113 9.02 27.86 6.07
N GLY A 114 9.92 27.09 5.43
CA GLY A 114 11.19 26.65 6.04
C GLY A 114 11.05 25.55 7.08
N LEU A 115 9.96 24.79 7.07
CA LEU A 115 9.60 23.80 8.09
C LEU A 115 10.03 22.36 7.76
N THR A 116 10.68 22.11 6.62
CA THR A 116 11.21 20.78 6.27
C THR A 116 12.73 20.80 6.17
N GLY A 117 13.38 19.65 6.41
CA GLY A 117 14.82 19.51 6.20
C GLY A 117 15.27 19.81 4.77
N VAL A 118 14.38 19.63 3.77
CA VAL A 118 14.61 20.06 2.38
C VAL A 118 14.48 21.57 2.21
N GLY A 119 13.52 22.20 2.89
CA GLY A 119 13.47 23.66 3.01
C GLY A 119 14.74 24.20 3.65
N VAL A 120 15.24 23.55 4.71
CA VAL A 120 16.50 23.90 5.35
C VAL A 120 17.69 23.71 4.39
N VAL A 121 17.79 22.61 3.63
CA VAL A 121 18.90 22.41 2.67
C VAL A 121 18.79 23.36 1.46
N LEU A 122 17.58 23.65 0.96
CA LEU A 122 17.35 24.63 -0.11
C LEU A 122 17.63 26.06 0.35
N ILE A 123 17.27 26.39 1.59
CA ILE A 123 17.55 27.67 2.23
C ILE A 123 19.04 27.77 2.54
N ILE A 124 19.70 26.70 3.02
CA ILE A 124 21.12 26.68 3.46
C ILE A 124 22.10 26.43 2.32
N TYR A 125 21.64 26.07 1.10
CA TYR A 125 22.56 25.82 -0.01
C TYR A 125 23.48 27.04 -0.18
N PRO A 126 24.80 26.92 0.10
CA PRO A 126 25.66 28.07 0.31
C PRO A 126 25.65 29.08 -0.85
N PRO A 127 25.60 28.65 -2.13
CA PRO A 127 25.44 29.57 -3.26
C PRO A 127 24.13 30.37 -3.24
N ILE A 128 23.02 29.81 -2.75
CA ILE A 128 21.72 30.49 -2.72
C ILE A 128 21.69 31.52 -1.59
N ILE A 129 22.25 31.21 -0.41
CA ILE A 129 22.40 32.19 0.68
C ILE A 129 23.38 33.29 0.29
N GLU A 130 24.56 32.91 -0.23
CA GLU A 130 25.59 33.87 -0.62
C GLU A 130 25.08 34.77 -1.75
N SER A 131 24.35 34.21 -2.72
CA SER A 131 23.67 35.00 -3.75
C SER A 131 22.60 35.90 -3.12
N LEU A 132 21.62 35.38 -2.35
CA LEU A 132 20.60 36.21 -1.70
C LEU A 132 21.17 37.35 -0.84
N LEU A 133 22.20 37.08 -0.05
CA LEU A 133 22.86 38.08 0.81
C LEU A 133 23.62 39.13 0.00
N THR A 134 24.15 38.78 -1.19
CA THR A 134 24.86 39.72 -2.07
C THR A 134 23.96 40.37 -3.13
N SER A 135 22.79 39.76 -3.41
CA SER A 135 21.79 40.17 -4.40
C SER A 135 21.01 41.42 -3.99
N PHE A 136 21.00 41.80 -2.71
CA PHE A 136 20.38 43.05 -2.26
C PHE A 136 21.00 44.31 -2.90
N GLY A 137 22.18 44.20 -3.54
CA GLY A 137 22.80 45.27 -4.32
C GLY A 137 22.59 45.20 -5.84
N ASN A 138 21.99 44.13 -6.39
CA ASN A 138 21.82 43.96 -7.84
C ASN A 138 20.52 43.20 -8.18
N VAL A 139 19.55 43.92 -8.77
CA VAL A 139 18.24 43.42 -9.16
C VAL A 139 18.32 42.21 -10.11
N GLU A 140 19.31 42.16 -11.01
CA GLU A 140 19.46 41.05 -11.97
C GLU A 140 19.80 39.73 -11.26
N ARG A 141 20.63 39.77 -10.21
CA ARG A 141 20.98 38.57 -9.43
C ARG A 141 19.80 38.04 -8.63
N MET A 142 19.00 38.94 -8.05
CA MET A 142 17.79 38.57 -7.32
C MET A 142 16.77 37.83 -8.20
N VAL A 143 16.61 38.23 -9.46
CA VAL A 143 15.72 37.56 -10.42
C VAL A 143 16.21 36.13 -10.72
N ILE A 144 17.51 35.97 -10.91
CA ILE A 144 18.14 34.67 -11.15
C ILE A 144 17.95 33.72 -9.95
N ASP A 145 18.13 34.22 -8.73
CA ASP A 145 17.94 33.43 -7.49
C ASP A 145 16.50 32.94 -7.33
N ILE A 146 15.52 33.83 -7.55
CA ILE A 146 14.10 33.47 -7.49
C ILE A 146 13.78 32.39 -8.52
N TYR A 147 14.30 32.53 -9.75
CA TYR A 147 14.10 31.53 -10.79
C TYR A 147 14.62 30.15 -10.35
N TYR A 148 15.83 30.09 -9.77
CA TYR A 148 16.39 28.82 -9.30
C TYR A 148 15.59 28.20 -8.15
N ILE A 149 15.10 29.01 -7.20
CA ILE A 149 14.23 28.53 -6.13
C ILE A 149 12.94 27.94 -6.72
N LEU A 150 12.32 28.62 -7.67
CA LEU A 150 11.11 28.14 -8.34
C LEU A 150 11.35 26.83 -9.10
N VAL A 151 12.48 26.72 -9.82
CA VAL A 151 12.88 25.48 -10.49
C VAL A 151 13.10 24.35 -9.48
N ALA A 152 13.81 24.62 -8.38
CA ALA A 152 14.04 23.61 -7.34
C ALA A 152 12.73 23.14 -6.69
N LEU A 153 11.81 24.06 -6.37
CA LEU A 153 10.48 23.73 -5.85
C LEU A 153 9.67 22.90 -6.85
N PHE A 154 9.72 23.26 -8.14
CA PHE A 154 9.07 22.51 -9.19
C PHE A 154 9.63 21.08 -9.27
N ILE A 155 10.96 20.93 -9.29
CA ILE A 155 11.63 19.63 -9.34
C ILE A 155 11.29 18.78 -8.12
N VAL A 156 11.29 19.36 -6.92
CA VAL A 156 10.88 18.67 -5.69
C VAL A 156 9.43 18.21 -5.75
N GLY A 157 8.53 19.11 -6.16
CA GLY A 157 7.10 18.81 -6.25
C GLY A 157 6.84 17.72 -7.28
N LEU A 158 7.50 17.80 -8.44
CA LEU A 158 7.41 16.84 -9.52
C LEU A 158 7.94 15.46 -9.09
N GLY A 159 9.13 15.41 -8.49
CA GLY A 159 9.72 14.16 -8.00
C GLY A 159 8.85 13.48 -6.95
N LEU A 160 8.36 14.25 -5.96
CA LEU A 160 7.44 13.73 -4.94
C LEU A 160 6.15 13.20 -5.56
N PHE A 161 5.56 13.96 -6.50
CA PHE A 161 4.35 13.54 -7.21
C PHE A 161 4.57 12.23 -7.97
N ILE A 162 5.65 12.14 -8.76
CA ILE A 162 6.01 10.92 -9.51
C ILE A 162 6.18 9.73 -8.57
N GLY A 163 6.90 9.90 -7.46
CA GLY A 163 7.07 8.85 -6.47
C GLY A 163 5.73 8.31 -5.95
N ILE A 164 4.78 9.20 -5.64
CA ILE A 164 3.43 8.80 -5.22
C ILE A 164 2.72 8.04 -6.35
N ILE A 165 2.77 8.53 -7.59
CA ILE A 165 2.15 7.86 -8.75
C ILE A 165 2.74 6.47 -8.99
N LEU A 166 4.06 6.30 -8.86
CA LEU A 166 4.72 5.01 -8.98
C LEU A 166 4.29 4.05 -7.88
N HIS A 167 4.16 4.53 -6.63
CA HIS A 167 3.58 3.74 -5.55
C HIS A 167 2.16 3.28 -5.88
N LEU A 168 1.28 4.18 -6.35
CA LEU A 168 -0.09 3.84 -6.75
C LEU A 168 -0.10 2.79 -7.88
N PHE A 169 0.78 2.97 -8.87
CA PHE A 169 0.96 2.04 -9.97
C PHE A 169 1.36 0.66 -9.48
N GLU A 170 2.36 0.56 -8.61
CA GLU A 170 2.80 -0.71 -8.01
C GLU A 170 1.66 -1.35 -7.22
N ASP A 171 0.96 -0.55 -6.42
CA ASP A 171 -0.07 -1.05 -5.52
C ASP A 171 -1.34 -1.51 -6.26
N SER A 172 -1.56 -0.99 -7.48
CA SER A 172 -2.58 -1.47 -8.41
C SER A 172 -2.31 -2.86 -9.00
N LEU A 173 -1.06 -3.36 -8.92
CA LEU A 173 -0.72 -4.74 -9.29
C LEU A 173 -1.21 -5.75 -8.26
N THR A 174 -1.48 -5.32 -7.04
CA THR A 174 -1.89 -6.20 -5.95
C THR A 174 -3.36 -6.63 -6.07
N VAL A 175 -3.70 -7.76 -5.44
CA VAL A 175 -5.10 -8.24 -5.37
C VAL A 175 -6.01 -7.29 -4.59
N SER A 176 -5.47 -6.53 -3.63
CA SER A 176 -6.23 -5.47 -2.96
C SER A 176 -6.53 -4.30 -3.89
N GLY A 177 -5.63 -4.00 -4.83
CA GLY A 177 -5.76 -2.87 -5.75
C GLY A 177 -5.85 -1.53 -5.04
N ILE A 178 -6.13 -0.49 -5.83
CA ILE A 178 -6.28 0.89 -5.34
C ILE A 178 -7.40 1.64 -6.08
N GLU A 179 -7.99 2.60 -5.38
CA GLU A 179 -8.93 3.58 -5.94
C GLU A 179 -8.13 4.82 -6.36
N TRP A 180 -7.83 4.96 -7.65
CA TRP A 180 -7.05 6.09 -8.19
C TRP A 180 -7.74 7.44 -8.00
N ARG A 181 -9.06 7.45 -7.83
CA ARG A 181 -9.83 8.64 -7.49
C ARG A 181 -10.48 8.47 -6.13
N TRP A 182 -10.25 9.44 -5.27
CA TRP A 182 -10.86 9.43 -3.94
C TRP A 182 -12.25 10.08 -3.93
N TYR A 183 -12.44 11.16 -4.70
CA TYR A 183 -13.71 11.87 -4.79
C TYR A 183 -14.46 11.63 -6.10
N GLY A 184 -15.79 11.73 -6.02
CA GLY A 184 -16.71 11.63 -7.15
C GLY A 184 -17.45 10.29 -7.22
N GLU A 185 -18.45 10.24 -8.10
CA GLU A 185 -19.32 9.08 -8.29
C GLU A 185 -18.62 7.93 -9.03
N ASN A 186 -17.62 8.27 -9.86
CA ASN A 186 -16.88 7.32 -10.68
C ASN A 186 -15.53 6.98 -10.06
N LYS A 187 -15.55 6.15 -9.01
CA LYS A 187 -14.34 5.59 -8.39
C LYS A 187 -13.57 4.73 -9.40
N TRP A 188 -12.35 5.13 -9.73
CA TRP A 188 -11.49 4.39 -10.66
C TRP A 188 -10.67 3.35 -9.91
N TYR A 189 -11.24 2.16 -9.80
CA TYR A 189 -10.63 1.07 -9.04
C TYR A 189 -9.89 0.10 -9.96
N ARG A 190 -8.61 -0.13 -9.66
CA ARG A 190 -7.74 -1.06 -10.39
C ARG A 190 -7.21 -2.12 -9.44
N LYS A 191 -7.35 -3.39 -9.82
CA LYS A 191 -6.84 -4.57 -9.11
C LYS A 191 -6.02 -5.42 -10.05
N GLY A 192 -4.89 -5.91 -9.57
CA GLY A 192 -4.09 -6.90 -10.26
C GLY A 192 -4.18 -8.27 -9.58
N ASN A 193 -3.29 -9.18 -9.99
CA ASN A 193 -3.26 -10.57 -9.51
C ASN A 193 -2.08 -10.88 -8.59
N VAL A 194 -1.25 -9.88 -8.27
CA VAL A 194 -0.04 -10.09 -7.46
C VAL A 194 -0.42 -10.26 -6.00
N ARG A 195 -0.17 -11.47 -5.46
CA ARG A 195 -0.33 -11.77 -4.04
C ARG A 195 0.94 -11.43 -3.28
N VAL A 196 0.84 -10.49 -2.36
CA VAL A 196 1.94 -10.09 -1.49
C VAL A 196 2.40 -11.24 -0.61
N GLY A 197 3.71 -11.29 -0.40
CA GLY A 197 4.45 -12.32 0.33
C GLY A 197 4.55 -13.63 -0.43
N GLY A 198 3.97 -13.72 -1.63
CA GLY A 198 4.03 -14.88 -2.50
C GLY A 198 5.12 -14.74 -3.55
N ILE A 199 5.38 -15.84 -4.25
CA ILE A 199 6.41 -15.91 -5.29
C ILE A 199 6.09 -14.96 -6.46
N HIS A 200 4.81 -14.75 -6.77
CA HIS A 200 4.36 -13.79 -7.78
C HIS A 200 4.84 -12.36 -7.51
N GLU A 201 4.88 -11.94 -6.25
CA GLU A 201 5.38 -10.60 -5.87
C GLU A 201 6.85 -10.47 -6.24
N THR A 202 7.68 -11.44 -5.84
CA THR A 202 9.12 -11.47 -6.14
C THR A 202 9.40 -11.56 -7.64
N ALA A 203 8.60 -12.33 -8.39
CA ALA A 203 8.77 -12.47 -9.83
C ALA A 203 8.44 -11.18 -10.58
N VAL A 204 7.30 -10.54 -10.27
CA VAL A 204 6.93 -9.25 -10.88
C VAL A 204 7.93 -8.16 -10.50
N PHE A 205 8.35 -8.12 -9.23
CA PHE A 205 9.42 -7.23 -8.77
C PHE A 205 10.70 -7.45 -9.59
N GLY A 206 11.16 -8.70 -9.70
CA GLY A 206 12.37 -9.05 -10.43
C GLY A 206 12.33 -8.62 -11.89
N ILE A 207 11.22 -8.89 -12.59
CA ILE A 207 11.04 -8.51 -13.99
C ILE A 207 11.12 -6.99 -14.15
N LEU A 208 10.30 -6.24 -13.41
CA LEU A 208 10.26 -4.78 -13.52
C LEU A 208 11.59 -4.14 -13.11
N PHE A 209 12.24 -4.67 -12.08
CA PHE A 209 13.56 -4.21 -11.63
C PHE A 209 14.63 -4.47 -12.69
N THR A 210 14.64 -5.65 -13.30
CA THR A 210 15.57 -6.00 -14.39
C THR A 210 15.32 -5.15 -15.64
N GLU A 211 14.06 -4.97 -16.04
CA GLU A 211 13.69 -4.11 -17.18
C GLU A 211 14.19 -2.69 -16.98
N GLY A 212 13.85 -2.06 -15.86
CA GLY A 212 14.32 -0.69 -15.57
C GLY A 212 15.84 -0.61 -15.41
N GLY A 213 16.48 -1.62 -14.79
CA GLY A 213 17.93 -1.67 -14.65
C GLY A 213 18.66 -1.73 -16.00
N ILE A 214 18.21 -2.57 -16.92
CA ILE A 214 18.75 -2.65 -18.28
C ILE A 214 18.58 -1.31 -19.00
N LEU A 215 17.41 -0.68 -18.89
CA LEU A 215 17.14 0.62 -19.51
C LEU A 215 18.06 1.72 -18.98
N VAL A 216 18.27 1.78 -17.67
CA VAL A 216 19.21 2.74 -17.06
C VAL A 216 20.64 2.52 -17.55
N ILE A 217 21.08 1.27 -17.66
CA ILE A 217 22.42 0.94 -18.19
C ILE A 217 22.54 1.38 -19.65
N LEU A 218 21.54 1.10 -20.48
CA LEU A 218 21.52 1.53 -21.87
C LEU A 218 21.54 3.05 -21.98
N GLN A 219 20.68 3.76 -21.25
CA GLN A 219 20.63 5.22 -21.26
C GLN A 219 21.95 5.84 -20.79
N TYR A 220 22.58 5.29 -19.75
CA TYR A 220 23.89 5.72 -19.30
C TYR A 220 24.97 5.52 -20.37
N SER A 221 24.91 4.43 -21.12
CA SER A 221 25.85 4.15 -22.23
C SER A 221 25.72 5.15 -23.38
N TYR A 222 24.58 5.83 -23.50
CA TYR A 222 24.31 6.87 -24.49
C TYR A 222 24.11 8.25 -23.85
N ASN A 223 24.76 8.53 -22.71
CA ASN A 223 24.58 9.77 -21.94
C ASN A 223 24.86 11.08 -22.71
N GLY A 224 25.54 11.02 -23.86
CA GLY A 224 25.78 12.17 -24.76
C GLY A 224 24.75 12.40 -25.86
N ASP A 225 23.78 11.50 -26.06
CA ASP A 225 22.78 11.62 -27.13
C ASP A 225 21.35 11.69 -26.54
N LEU A 226 20.82 12.91 -26.46
CA LEU A 226 19.47 13.15 -25.92
C LEU A 226 18.37 12.46 -26.74
N VAL A 227 18.55 12.33 -28.05
CA VAL A 227 17.55 11.71 -28.93
C VAL A 227 17.48 10.22 -28.63
N ILE A 228 18.63 9.55 -28.56
CA ILE A 228 18.69 8.13 -28.20
C ILE A 228 18.13 7.90 -26.80
N GLN A 229 18.50 8.73 -25.81
CA GLN A 229 17.97 8.61 -24.45
C GLN A 229 16.46 8.77 -24.39
N SER A 230 15.91 9.74 -25.12
CA SER A 230 14.46 9.98 -25.19
C SER A 230 13.74 8.78 -25.81
N ILE A 231 14.29 8.19 -26.89
CA ILE A 231 13.76 6.97 -27.49
C ILE A 231 13.81 5.81 -26.49
N LEU A 232 14.93 5.62 -25.80
CA LEU A 232 15.07 4.58 -24.78
C LEU A 232 14.10 4.78 -23.61
N ALA A 233 13.86 6.01 -23.17
CA ALA A 233 12.88 6.32 -22.13
C ALA A 233 11.45 5.97 -22.58
N MET A 234 11.09 6.27 -23.84
CA MET A 234 9.78 5.91 -24.41
C MET A 234 9.61 4.40 -24.56
N ILE A 235 10.64 3.69 -25.01
CA ILE A 235 10.66 2.22 -25.04
C ILE A 235 10.48 1.69 -23.62
N GLY A 236 11.24 2.22 -22.66
CA GLY A 236 11.19 1.80 -21.28
C GLY A 236 9.83 2.00 -20.61
N LEU A 237 9.22 3.16 -20.82
CA LEU A 237 7.85 3.42 -20.37
C LEU A 237 6.87 2.41 -20.99
N THR A 238 7.00 2.13 -22.28
CA THR A 238 6.12 1.19 -22.99
C THR A 238 6.27 -0.23 -22.45
N THR A 239 7.50 -0.70 -22.20
CA THR A 239 7.75 -2.03 -21.65
C THR A 239 7.25 -2.14 -20.22
N ILE A 240 7.53 -1.17 -19.35
CA ILE A 240 7.08 -1.16 -17.94
C ILE A 240 5.55 -1.16 -17.86
N VAL A 241 4.87 -0.32 -18.67
CA VAL A 241 3.41 -0.31 -18.75
C VAL A 241 2.88 -1.62 -19.32
N GLY A 242 3.54 -2.19 -20.33
CA GLY A 242 3.20 -3.51 -20.89
C GLY A 242 3.26 -4.61 -19.84
N THR A 243 4.36 -4.69 -19.09
CA THR A 243 4.54 -5.64 -17.98
C THR A 243 3.49 -5.43 -16.89
N TRP A 244 3.13 -4.19 -16.58
CA TRP A 244 2.05 -3.88 -15.65
C TRP A 244 0.68 -4.35 -16.12
N ILE A 245 0.32 -4.12 -17.39
CA ILE A 245 -0.92 -4.64 -17.98
C ILE A 245 -0.92 -6.16 -17.92
N LEU A 246 0.18 -6.80 -18.32
CA LEU A 246 0.31 -8.26 -18.31
C LEU A 246 0.18 -8.82 -16.90
N ALA A 247 0.81 -8.22 -15.90
CA ALA A 247 0.71 -8.63 -14.50
C ALA A 247 -0.71 -8.52 -13.92
N GLN A 248 -1.57 -7.70 -14.52
CA GLN A 248 -3.01 -7.65 -14.19
C GLN A 248 -3.81 -8.78 -14.83
N THR A 249 -3.30 -9.45 -15.86
CA THR A 249 -4.02 -10.56 -16.53
C THR A 249 -3.94 -11.86 -15.73
N ALA A 250 -5.01 -12.66 -15.78
CA ALA A 250 -5.01 -14.00 -15.19
C ALA A 250 -4.02 -14.95 -15.92
N ILE A 251 -3.74 -14.67 -17.20
CA ILE A 251 -2.84 -15.45 -18.05
C ILE A 251 -1.43 -15.41 -17.50
N PHE A 252 -0.95 -14.22 -17.12
CA PHE A 252 0.39 -14.06 -16.57
C PHE A 252 0.56 -14.77 -15.21
N GLY A 253 -0.46 -14.69 -14.35
CA GLY A 253 -0.50 -15.45 -13.11
C GLY A 253 -0.37 -16.96 -13.37
N LYS A 254 -1.11 -17.49 -14.36
CA LYS A 254 -1.05 -18.90 -14.75
C LYS A 254 0.30 -19.29 -15.34
N LEU A 255 0.87 -18.45 -16.21
CA LEU A 255 2.20 -18.66 -16.79
C LEU A 255 3.28 -18.75 -15.71
N LEU A 256 3.28 -17.81 -14.76
CA LEU A 256 4.22 -17.82 -13.64
C LEU A 256 4.10 -19.10 -12.79
N THR A 257 2.88 -19.54 -12.47
CA THR A 257 2.69 -20.82 -11.76
C THR A 257 3.19 -22.02 -12.56
N THR A 258 3.08 -21.98 -13.89
CA THR A 258 3.50 -23.08 -14.77
C THR A 258 5.02 -23.13 -14.91
N LEU A 259 5.68 -21.99 -15.07
CA LEU A 259 7.14 -21.89 -15.19
C LEU A 259 7.88 -22.31 -13.91
N GLN A 260 7.23 -22.17 -12.75
CA GLN A 260 7.83 -22.50 -11.47
C GLN A 260 7.69 -23.96 -11.07
N GLY A 261 7.01 -24.78 -11.87
CA GLY A 261 6.82 -26.20 -11.58
C GLY A 261 5.99 -26.46 -10.32
N ASP A 262 5.40 -25.42 -9.74
CA ASP A 262 4.42 -25.55 -8.66
C ASP A 262 3.17 -26.16 -9.27
N ASP A 263 3.09 -27.49 -9.19
CA ASP A 263 1.89 -28.21 -9.58
C ASP A 263 0.77 -27.59 -8.75
N ILE A 264 -0.23 -26.97 -9.41
CA ILE A 264 -1.32 -26.24 -8.73
C ILE A 264 -1.98 -27.13 -7.65
N LYS A 265 -1.88 -28.45 -7.84
CA LYS A 265 -2.23 -29.51 -6.90
C LYS A 265 -1.47 -29.47 -5.58
N GLU A 266 -0.17 -29.18 -5.57
CA GLU A 266 0.66 -29.13 -4.36
C GLU A 266 0.40 -27.86 -3.53
N ILE A 267 0.24 -26.70 -4.19
CA ILE A 267 -0.19 -25.47 -3.50
C ILE A 267 -1.59 -25.64 -2.93
N ASP A 268 -2.51 -26.24 -3.68
CA ASP A 268 -3.87 -26.49 -3.20
C ASP A 268 -3.89 -27.56 -2.09
N ALA A 269 -3.02 -28.57 -2.15
CA ALA A 269 -2.84 -29.56 -1.08
C ALA A 269 -2.31 -28.92 0.21
N LYS A 270 -1.23 -28.12 0.13
CA LYS A 270 -0.68 -27.37 1.28
C LYS A 270 -1.67 -26.35 1.83
N SER A 271 -2.47 -25.72 0.98
CA SER A 271 -3.53 -24.79 1.39
C SER A 271 -4.68 -25.52 2.07
N ARG A 272 -5.08 -26.70 1.57
CA ARG A 272 -6.08 -27.58 2.19
C ARG A 272 -5.58 -28.17 3.51
N GLU A 273 -4.31 -28.56 3.62
CA GLU A 273 -3.70 -29.00 4.88
C GLU A 273 -3.64 -27.88 5.91
N ARG A 274 -3.18 -26.68 5.54
CA ARG A 274 -3.24 -25.51 6.42
C ARG A 274 -4.67 -25.14 6.81
N ALA A 275 -5.65 -25.33 5.92
CA ALA A 275 -7.06 -25.15 6.23
C ALA A 275 -7.57 -26.19 7.23
N LYS A 276 -7.12 -27.45 7.14
CA LYS A 276 -7.41 -28.50 8.12
C LYS A 276 -6.74 -28.22 9.48
N GLU A 277 -5.50 -27.76 9.51
CA GLU A 277 -4.79 -27.37 10.76
C GLU A 277 -5.44 -26.17 11.44
N ASN A 278 -6.04 -25.25 10.68
CA ASN A 278 -6.73 -24.08 11.21
C ASN A 278 -8.21 -24.35 11.54
N GLN A 279 -8.71 -25.56 11.31
CA GLN A 279 -10.05 -25.95 11.75
C GLN A 279 -10.02 -26.35 13.23
N ILE A 280 -10.91 -25.73 14.01
CA ILE A 280 -11.22 -26.18 15.36
C ILE A 280 -12.52 -26.96 15.28
N LYS A 281 -12.49 -28.19 15.79
CA LYS A 281 -13.69 -28.93 16.16
C LYS A 281 -14.12 -28.44 17.54
N VAL A 282 -15.26 -27.75 17.58
CA VAL A 282 -15.94 -27.42 18.83
C VAL A 282 -17.01 -28.48 19.02
N THR A 283 -16.77 -29.42 19.94
CA THR A 283 -17.78 -30.40 20.35
C THR A 283 -18.62 -29.77 21.44
N LEU A 284 -19.90 -29.57 21.15
CA LEU A 284 -20.88 -29.04 22.10
C LEU A 284 -21.45 -30.17 22.96
N GLU A 285 -22.13 -29.81 24.06
CA GLU A 285 -22.85 -30.79 24.90
C GLU A 285 -23.79 -31.67 24.03
N LYS A 286 -23.78 -32.97 24.31
CA LYS A 286 -24.48 -34.04 23.54
C LYS A 286 -23.91 -34.38 22.15
N GLY A 287 -22.63 -34.08 21.87
CA GLY A 287 -21.89 -34.67 20.75
C GLY A 287 -21.98 -33.94 19.41
N LEU A 288 -22.66 -32.79 19.35
CA LEU A 288 -22.70 -31.97 18.14
C LEU A 288 -21.32 -31.34 17.90
N THR A 289 -20.68 -31.70 16.79
CA THR A 289 -19.35 -31.17 16.45
C THR A 289 -19.45 -30.10 15.36
N ILE A 290 -19.12 -28.86 15.68
CA ILE A 290 -18.99 -27.77 14.71
C ILE A 290 -17.53 -27.66 14.30
N VAL A 291 -17.25 -27.84 13.01
CA VAL A 291 -15.93 -27.58 12.43
C VAL A 291 -15.92 -26.16 11.88
N THR A 292 -15.09 -25.30 12.46
CA THR A 292 -14.97 -23.91 11.98
C THR A 292 -13.53 -23.42 12.05
N ASP A 293 -13.21 -22.42 11.24
CA ASP A 293 -11.88 -21.83 11.19
C ASP A 293 -11.58 -21.05 12.48
N LYS A 294 -10.44 -21.33 13.11
CA LYS A 294 -9.91 -20.66 14.31
C LYS A 294 -9.93 -19.15 14.20
N ASN A 295 -9.61 -18.60 13.03
CA ASN A 295 -9.59 -17.17 12.75
C ASN A 295 -10.98 -16.59 12.49
N ARG A 296 -11.99 -17.42 12.16
CA ARG A 296 -13.40 -17.00 12.08
C ARG A 296 -13.99 -16.83 13.47
N ILE A 297 -13.74 -17.76 14.40
CA ILE A 297 -14.17 -17.63 15.80
C ILE A 297 -13.59 -16.36 16.44
N LYS A 298 -12.27 -16.13 16.27
CA LYS A 298 -11.58 -14.95 16.83
C LYS A 298 -12.21 -13.62 16.35
N ARG A 299 -12.53 -13.52 15.05
CA ARG A 299 -13.18 -12.33 14.48
C ARG A 299 -14.61 -12.14 14.96
N GLY A 300 -15.39 -13.22 15.07
CA GLY A 300 -16.77 -13.14 15.56
C GLY A 300 -16.88 -12.77 17.05
N LEU A 301 -15.86 -13.12 17.85
CA LEU A 301 -15.80 -12.83 19.28
C LEU A 301 -15.09 -11.51 19.62
N GLY A 302 -14.52 -10.79 18.65
CA GLY A 302 -13.77 -9.55 18.90
C GLY A 302 -12.47 -9.75 19.71
N ILE A 303 -11.91 -10.95 19.72
CA ILE A 303 -10.74 -11.28 20.55
C ILE A 303 -9.43 -10.95 19.80
N SER A 304 -8.55 -10.19 20.45
CA SER A 304 -7.19 -9.85 19.98
C SER A 304 -6.39 -11.11 19.60
N LYS A 305 -5.54 -10.98 18.55
CA LYS A 305 -4.73 -12.10 18.01
C LYS A 305 -3.80 -12.73 19.05
N HIS A 306 -3.40 -11.97 20.09
CA HIS A 306 -2.35 -12.33 21.04
C HIS A 306 -2.85 -12.92 22.37
N ASP A 307 -4.16 -12.85 22.67
CA ASP A 307 -4.64 -13.02 24.05
C ASP A 307 -5.29 -14.38 24.39
N VAL A 308 -5.08 -15.44 23.60
CA VAL A 308 -5.68 -16.75 23.95
C VAL A 308 -4.77 -17.93 23.69
N ASN A 309 -4.28 -18.52 24.78
CA ASN A 309 -3.91 -19.93 24.83
C ASN A 309 -5.19 -20.77 24.90
N LEU A 310 -5.66 -21.27 23.75
CA LEU A 310 -6.90 -22.04 23.64
C LEU A 310 -6.84 -23.43 24.31
N LYS A 311 -5.73 -23.78 24.97
CA LYS A 311 -5.63 -25.01 25.77
C LYS A 311 -6.28 -24.89 27.16
N THR A 312 -6.51 -23.68 27.69
CA THR A 312 -6.75 -23.53 29.14
C THR A 312 -7.87 -22.58 29.58
N LYS A 313 -8.80 -22.19 28.70
CA LYS A 313 -10.02 -21.49 29.15
C LYS A 313 -11.27 -22.19 28.64
N THR A 314 -11.86 -23.00 29.51
CA THR A 314 -13.27 -23.39 29.46
C THR A 314 -14.12 -22.14 29.42
N VAL A 315 -15.00 -22.06 28.42
CA VAL A 315 -16.09 -21.08 28.42
C VAL A 315 -17.18 -21.69 29.30
N ASP A 316 -17.40 -21.11 30.48
CA ASP A 316 -18.07 -21.82 31.57
C ASP A 316 -19.56 -22.13 31.36
N LYS A 317 -20.27 -21.51 30.42
CA LYS A 317 -21.66 -21.89 30.11
C LYS A 317 -22.06 -21.63 28.65
N TYR A 318 -22.34 -22.69 27.92
CA TYR A 318 -23.35 -22.66 26.85
C TYR A 318 -24.26 -23.88 27.04
N LYS A 319 -25.59 -23.64 27.07
CA LYS A 319 -26.60 -24.70 27.16
C LYS A 319 -27.40 -24.69 25.87
N ILE A 320 -27.25 -25.73 25.06
CA ILE A 320 -28.03 -25.94 23.84
C ILE A 320 -28.71 -27.30 23.97
N ILE A 321 -30.04 -27.30 23.90
CA ILE A 321 -30.87 -28.51 23.95
C ILE A 321 -31.15 -28.91 22.51
N VAL A 322 -30.79 -30.12 22.10
CA VAL A 322 -31.06 -30.66 20.75
C VAL A 322 -31.50 -32.12 20.84
N GLU A 323 -32.36 -32.51 19.90
CA GLU A 323 -32.82 -33.88 19.59
C GLU A 323 -32.46 -34.21 18.12
N GLU A 324 -32.44 -35.51 17.81
CA GLU A 324 -31.41 -36.22 17.04
C GLU A 324 -31.21 -35.84 15.56
N GLU A 325 -29.93 -35.88 15.18
CA GLU A 325 -29.33 -35.84 13.84
C GLU A 325 -29.55 -34.59 12.98
N ASN A 326 -28.60 -33.64 13.00
CA ASN A 326 -28.37 -32.73 11.86
C ASN A 326 -26.98 -32.04 11.91
N LYS A 327 -26.18 -32.19 10.84
CA LYS A 327 -24.94 -31.43 10.61
C LYS A 327 -25.27 -30.08 9.95
N PHE A 328 -24.65 -28.99 10.41
CA PHE A 328 -24.83 -27.65 9.84
C PHE A 328 -23.49 -26.97 9.55
N THR A 329 -23.45 -26.12 8.51
CA THR A 329 -22.32 -25.24 8.18
C THR A 329 -22.81 -23.80 8.21
N CYS A 330 -22.20 -22.93 9.04
CA CYS A 330 -22.58 -21.51 9.17
C CYS A 330 -21.52 -20.58 8.56
N SER A 331 -21.95 -19.46 7.96
CA SER A 331 -21.06 -18.39 7.45
C SER A 331 -20.89 -17.26 8.48
N CYS A 332 -19.90 -16.38 8.27
CA CYS A 332 -19.58 -15.28 9.19
C CYS A 332 -20.73 -14.28 9.42
N LYS A 333 -21.62 -14.10 8.46
CA LYS A 333 -22.76 -13.17 8.56
C LYS A 333 -23.89 -13.71 9.44
N ASP A 334 -23.78 -14.98 9.80
CA ASP A 334 -24.82 -15.71 10.51
C ASP A 334 -24.58 -15.69 12.01
N PHE A 335 -23.43 -15.27 12.51
CA PHE A 335 -23.22 -15.18 13.95
C PHE A 335 -23.69 -13.81 14.46
N LYS A 336 -24.60 -13.81 15.44
CA LYS A 336 -25.02 -12.60 16.15
C LYS A 336 -24.52 -12.70 17.58
N ASN A 337 -23.86 -11.65 18.05
CA ASN A 337 -23.45 -11.54 19.43
C ASN A 337 -24.63 -11.03 20.26
N VAL A 338 -25.02 -11.78 21.28
CA VAL A 338 -26.18 -11.48 22.14
C VAL A 338 -25.73 -11.60 23.59
N GLY A 339 -25.26 -10.50 24.17
CA GLY A 339 -24.62 -10.49 25.48
C GLY A 339 -23.32 -11.32 25.49
N ASN A 340 -23.22 -12.30 26.38
CA ASN A 340 -22.07 -13.22 26.49
C ASN A 340 -22.18 -14.45 25.57
N LEU A 341 -23.17 -14.49 24.66
CA LEU A 341 -23.47 -15.65 23.82
C LEU A 341 -23.30 -15.30 22.34
N VAL A 342 -22.54 -16.12 21.62
CA VAL A 342 -22.45 -16.08 20.16
C VAL A 342 -23.27 -17.21 19.58
N VAL A 343 -24.33 -16.87 18.84
CA VAL A 343 -25.28 -17.85 18.29
C VAL A 343 -25.33 -17.72 16.76
N CYS A 344 -25.27 -18.85 16.05
CA CYS A 344 -25.51 -18.87 14.61
C CYS A 344 -27.01 -18.72 14.30
N LYS A 345 -27.37 -17.77 13.45
CA LYS A 345 -28.72 -17.48 12.94
C LYS A 345 -29.36 -18.71 12.31
N HIS A 346 -28.60 -19.59 11.66
CA HIS A 346 -29.13 -20.84 11.12
C HIS A 346 -29.58 -21.81 12.22
N VAL A 347 -28.89 -21.84 13.37
CA VAL A 347 -29.30 -22.63 14.54
C VAL A 347 -30.55 -22.02 15.19
N ILE A 348 -30.62 -20.68 15.29
CA ILE A 348 -31.83 -19.98 15.76
C ILE A 348 -33.02 -20.25 14.83
N ALA A 349 -32.83 -20.14 13.51
CA ALA A 349 -33.89 -20.35 12.53
C ALA A 349 -34.37 -21.81 12.49
N TYR A 350 -33.46 -22.77 12.63
CA TYR A 350 -33.81 -24.18 12.75
C TYR A 350 -34.65 -24.47 14.01
N LEU A 351 -34.25 -23.93 15.16
CA LEU A 351 -35.02 -24.05 16.41
C LEU A 351 -36.36 -23.31 16.35
N ALA A 352 -36.40 -22.13 15.72
CA ALA A 352 -37.61 -21.32 15.54
C ALA A 352 -38.66 -22.04 14.67
N LYS A 353 -38.24 -22.80 13.65
CA LYS A 353 -39.15 -23.53 12.77
C LYS A 353 -39.84 -24.71 13.46
N LYS A 354 -39.28 -25.23 14.57
CA LYS A 354 -39.86 -26.35 15.32
C LYS A 354 -40.69 -25.95 16.54
N ASN A 355 -40.52 -24.75 17.13
CA ASN A 355 -41.23 -24.42 18.37
C ASN A 355 -41.39 -22.90 18.65
N ILE A 356 -42.61 -22.38 18.45
CA ILE A 356 -42.98 -20.96 18.68
C ILE A 356 -42.82 -20.53 20.14
N ASP A 357 -43.06 -21.44 21.09
CA ASP A 357 -42.94 -21.17 22.53
C ASP A 357 -41.49 -20.96 22.98
N TYR A 358 -40.54 -21.49 22.20
CA TYR A 358 -39.11 -21.31 22.45
C TYR A 358 -38.65 -19.90 22.08
N GLN A 359 -39.16 -19.33 20.98
CA GLN A 359 -38.86 -17.95 20.56
C GLN A 359 -39.26 -16.95 21.65
N LYS A 360 -40.47 -17.09 22.20
CA LYS A 360 -40.97 -16.21 23.28
C LYS A 360 -40.11 -16.29 24.55
N ARG A 361 -39.51 -17.44 24.85
CA ARG A 361 -38.59 -17.58 26.01
C ARG A 361 -37.19 -17.05 25.73
N LEU A 362 -36.74 -17.12 24.48
CA LEU A 362 -35.46 -16.59 24.05
C LEU A 362 -35.49 -15.06 24.02
N GLU A 363 -36.53 -14.46 23.44
CA GLU A 363 -36.75 -13.01 23.39
C GLU A 363 -36.91 -12.38 24.77
N LYS A 364 -37.36 -13.14 25.77
CA LYS A 364 -37.51 -12.68 27.16
C LYS A 364 -36.21 -12.74 27.98
N LYS A 365 -35.18 -13.41 27.46
CA LYS A 365 -33.86 -13.60 28.11
C LYS A 365 -32.75 -12.79 27.45
N ILE A 366 -32.98 -12.35 26.22
CA ILE A 366 -32.23 -11.30 25.54
C ILE A 366 -32.74 -9.97 26.09
#